data_AF-A0A3N7EVS3-F1
#
_entry.id   AF-A0A3N7EVS3-F1
#
_cell.length_a   1.000
_cell.length_b   1.000
_cell.length_c   1.000
_cell.angle_alpha   90.00
_cell.angle_beta   90.00
_cell.angle_gamma   90.00
#
_symmetry.space_group_name_H-M   'P 1'
#
loop_
_entity.id
_entity.type
_entity.pdbx_description
1 polymer ?
#
loop_
_entity_poly.entity_id
_entity_poly.type
_entity_poly.pdbx_seq_one_letter_code
_entity_poly.pdbx_strand_id
1 'polypeptide(L)'
;MLEMLEIGPCDNPYQMGFLTGQRFSNKIRSRLSTDLVLQNQLLPFAKTPESQALIKALTINNQKKFPKYWDELLGTAEGSGVPVLYMILINFRKEILPFLPKSTAANSNADTSLYNTPDDCSDVLVVSDSMAIAAHNEDANVALVGHTYIIKATLPNGLSFVGYTYAGELPSCAFGFNSNGLAFTLNSVPPSEAEIVAGGIGRNFISRDLLEATSIDDALSKIQSSEVSVGHSYNLINIGTRRILNVETASRNRVSVHEVGATPFFHANMYLHLQVEQARKSSCATEKIKR
;
A
#
# COMPACT_ATOMS: atom_id res chain seq x y z
N MET A 1 15.21 -10.66 -12.99
CA MET A 1 15.91 -10.12 -11.80
C MET A 1 15.27 -8.78 -11.46
N LEU A 2 14.85 -8.60 -10.21
CA LEU A 2 14.22 -7.36 -9.75
C LEU A 2 15.28 -6.25 -9.73
N GLU A 3 15.00 -5.12 -10.34
CA GLU A 3 15.95 -4.00 -10.44
C GLU A 3 15.96 -3.20 -9.14
N MET A 4 17.15 -2.79 -8.68
CA MET A 4 17.32 -1.98 -7.47
C MET A 4 17.95 -0.64 -7.80
N LEU A 5 17.40 0.43 -7.24
CA LEU A 5 18.01 1.77 -7.24
C LEU A 5 18.51 2.07 -5.83
N GLU A 6 19.81 2.33 -5.71
CA GLU A 6 20.38 2.97 -4.52
C GLU A 6 20.36 4.49 -4.70
N ILE A 7 19.82 5.24 -3.73
CA ILE A 7 19.63 6.68 -3.83
C ILE A 7 19.89 7.41 -2.50
N GLY A 8 20.44 8.61 -2.59
CA GLY A 8 20.57 9.54 -1.47
C GLY A 8 21.94 9.56 -0.77
N PRO A 9 22.15 10.48 0.19
CA PRO A 9 21.16 11.47 0.65
C PRO A 9 20.83 12.52 -0.42
N CYS A 10 19.54 12.77 -0.61
CA CYS A 10 19.02 13.84 -1.46
C CYS A 10 18.73 15.08 -0.62
N ASP A 11 18.81 16.27 -1.22
CA ASP A 11 18.58 17.55 -0.56
C ASP A 11 17.14 17.67 -0.02
N ASN A 12 16.18 17.08 -0.74
CA ASN A 12 14.77 17.08 -0.36
C ASN A 12 14.02 15.86 -0.94
N PRO A 13 12.81 15.54 -0.43
CA PRO A 13 12.00 14.41 -0.91
C PRO A 13 11.63 14.50 -2.39
N TYR A 14 11.37 15.70 -2.90
CA TYR A 14 11.06 15.92 -4.31
C TYR A 14 12.21 15.46 -5.21
N GLN A 15 13.46 15.78 -4.88
CA GLN A 15 14.63 15.35 -5.65
C GLN A 15 14.79 13.82 -5.64
N MET A 16 14.52 13.16 -4.51
CA MET A 16 14.51 11.69 -4.43
C MET A 16 13.46 11.10 -5.37
N GLY A 17 12.26 11.66 -5.36
CA GLY A 17 11.19 11.32 -6.29
C GLY A 17 11.61 11.52 -7.75
N PHE A 18 12.16 12.69 -8.08
CA PHE A 18 12.61 13.04 -9.42
C PHE A 18 13.64 12.05 -9.98
N LEU A 19 14.67 11.73 -9.20
CA LEU A 19 15.70 10.78 -9.60
C LEU A 19 15.14 9.36 -9.77
N THR A 20 14.23 8.95 -8.89
CA THR A 20 13.51 7.67 -9.01
C THR A 20 12.68 7.63 -10.30
N GLY A 21 11.89 8.68 -10.54
CA GLY A 21 11.08 8.85 -11.74
C GLY A 21 11.92 8.83 -13.01
N GLN A 22 13.07 9.51 -13.00
CA GLN A 22 14.01 9.54 -14.13
C GLN A 22 14.59 8.15 -14.40
N ARG A 23 15.06 7.47 -13.35
CA ARG A 23 15.67 6.13 -13.44
C ARG A 23 14.71 5.09 -14.00
N PHE A 24 13.46 5.13 -13.58
CA PHE A 24 12.45 4.14 -13.92
C PHE A 24 11.38 4.67 -14.89
N SER A 25 11.64 5.78 -15.57
CA SER A 25 10.72 6.47 -16.48
C SER A 25 10.04 5.52 -17.48
N ASN A 26 10.82 4.65 -18.13
CA ASN A 26 10.29 3.66 -19.08
C ASN A 26 9.34 2.65 -18.40
N LYS A 27 9.69 2.13 -17.22
CA LYS A 27 8.84 1.18 -16.47
C LYS A 27 7.56 1.85 -15.99
N ILE A 28 7.66 3.07 -15.47
CA ILE A 28 6.52 3.86 -15.00
C ILE A 28 5.57 4.16 -16.16
N ARG A 29 6.07 4.73 -17.26
CA ARG A 29 5.26 5.01 -18.46
C ARG A 29 4.61 3.75 -19.02
N SER A 30 5.38 2.66 -19.13
CA SER A 30 4.89 1.37 -19.59
C SER A 30 3.72 0.91 -18.73
N ARG A 31 3.92 0.80 -17.40
CA ARG A 31 2.87 0.40 -16.46
C ARG A 31 1.61 1.24 -16.63
N LEU A 32 1.73 2.56 -16.55
CA LEU A 32 0.58 3.45 -16.60
C LEU A 32 -0.18 3.35 -17.93
N SER A 33 0.54 3.13 -19.04
CA SER A 33 -0.09 2.97 -20.36
C SER A 33 -0.81 1.63 -20.53
N THR A 34 -0.38 0.58 -19.82
CA THR A 34 -0.92 -0.78 -19.94
C THR A 34 -1.85 -1.18 -18.78
N ASP A 35 -1.90 -0.41 -17.69
CA ASP A 35 -2.78 -0.69 -16.55
C ASP A 35 -4.23 -0.39 -16.93
N LEU A 36 -4.98 -1.45 -17.23
CA LEU A 36 -6.38 -1.36 -17.68
C LEU A 36 -7.31 -0.79 -16.60
N VAL A 37 -6.99 -0.94 -15.32
CA VAL A 37 -7.79 -0.32 -14.24
C VAL A 37 -7.57 1.18 -14.23
N LEU A 38 -6.32 1.64 -14.38
CA LEU A 38 -6.04 3.07 -14.55
C LEU A 38 -6.72 3.62 -15.80
N GLN A 39 -6.53 2.98 -16.95
CA GLN A 39 -7.01 3.47 -18.25
C GLN A 39 -8.53 3.45 -18.41
N ASN A 40 -9.19 2.37 -17.98
CA ASN A 40 -10.61 2.16 -18.26
C ASN A 40 -11.53 2.49 -17.08
N GLN A 41 -11.00 2.64 -15.87
CA GLN A 41 -11.82 2.92 -14.68
C GLN A 41 -11.41 4.23 -14.01
N LEU A 42 -10.17 4.35 -13.53
CA LEU A 42 -9.75 5.50 -12.73
C LEU A 42 -9.72 6.81 -13.53
N LEU A 43 -9.14 6.79 -14.74
CA LEU A 43 -9.06 7.99 -15.59
C LEU A 43 -10.43 8.47 -16.10
N PRO A 44 -11.35 7.58 -16.56
CA PRO A 44 -12.71 7.99 -16.87
C PRO A 44 -13.46 8.53 -15.65
N PHE A 45 -13.35 7.87 -14.49
CA PHE A 45 -13.97 8.35 -13.26
C PHE A 45 -13.46 9.73 -12.86
N ALA A 46 -12.15 9.97 -12.93
CA ALA A 46 -11.55 11.27 -12.59
C ALA A 46 -12.05 12.45 -13.43
N LYS A 47 -12.73 12.20 -14.56
CA LYS A 47 -13.35 13.23 -15.41
C LYS A 47 -14.80 13.53 -15.02
N THR A 48 -15.43 12.73 -14.17
CA THR A 48 -16.82 12.93 -13.78
C THR A 48 -16.93 13.94 -12.64
N PRO A 49 -18.05 14.70 -12.54
CA PRO A 49 -18.26 15.63 -11.43
C PRO A 49 -18.22 14.97 -10.05
N GLU A 50 -18.71 13.73 -9.95
CA GLU A 50 -18.82 12.99 -8.69
C GLU A 50 -17.44 12.64 -8.11
N SER A 51 -16.43 12.41 -8.97
CA SER A 51 -15.07 12.09 -8.53
C SER A 51 -14.33 13.28 -7.92
N GLN A 52 -14.70 14.52 -8.29
CA GLN A 52 -13.93 15.72 -7.96
C GLN A 52 -13.80 15.93 -6.46
N ALA A 53 -14.90 15.73 -5.72
CA ALA A 53 -14.90 15.87 -4.27
C ALA A 53 -13.98 14.84 -3.60
N LEU A 54 -14.02 13.59 -4.06
CA LEU A 54 -13.20 12.50 -3.53
C LEU A 54 -11.70 12.72 -3.81
N ILE A 55 -11.32 12.96 -5.07
CA ILE A 55 -9.92 13.15 -5.47
C ILE A 55 -9.33 14.39 -4.78
N LYS A 56 -10.13 15.46 -4.67
CA LYS A 56 -9.72 16.67 -3.94
C LYS A 56 -9.52 16.40 -2.46
N ALA A 57 -10.42 15.68 -1.81
CA ALA A 57 -10.29 15.31 -0.39
C ALA A 57 -9.05 14.44 -0.14
N LEU A 58 -8.85 13.39 -0.95
CA LEU A 58 -7.66 12.54 -0.90
C LEU A 58 -6.37 13.36 -1.04
N THR A 59 -6.32 14.23 -2.05
CA THR A 59 -5.17 15.12 -2.31
C THR A 59 -4.89 16.03 -1.12
N ILE A 60 -5.88 16.78 -0.64
CA ILE A 60 -5.71 17.76 0.45
C ILE A 60 -5.30 17.08 1.74
N ASN A 61 -5.96 15.98 2.11
CA ASN A 61 -5.72 15.32 3.38
C ASN A 61 -4.33 14.67 3.42
N ASN A 62 -3.91 14.01 2.33
CA ASN A 62 -2.59 13.38 2.25
C ASN A 62 -1.47 14.41 2.10
N GLN A 63 -1.67 15.50 1.34
CA GLN A 63 -0.70 16.60 1.27
C GLN A 63 -0.52 17.27 2.64
N LYS A 64 -1.60 17.48 3.39
CA LYS A 64 -1.54 18.08 4.73
C LYS A 64 -0.85 17.17 5.74
N LYS A 65 -1.15 15.88 5.75
CA LYS A 65 -0.59 14.91 6.71
C LYS A 65 0.86 14.56 6.36
N PHE A 66 1.17 14.40 5.07
CA PHE A 66 2.46 13.89 4.57
C PHE A 66 3.03 14.78 3.46
N PRO A 67 3.36 16.06 3.74
CA PRO A 67 3.86 16.99 2.72
C PRO A 67 5.15 16.50 2.05
N LYS A 68 6.04 15.85 2.81
CA LYS A 68 7.29 15.29 2.28
C LYS A 68 7.05 14.19 1.25
N TYR A 69 6.15 13.26 1.54
CA TYR A 69 5.86 12.14 0.62
C TYR A 69 5.01 12.59 -0.56
N TRP A 70 4.21 13.65 -0.37
CA TRP A 70 3.55 14.32 -1.47
C TRP A 70 4.56 14.92 -2.45
N ASP A 71 5.58 15.62 -1.95
CA ASP A 71 6.67 16.16 -2.76
C ASP A 71 7.46 15.06 -3.50
N GLU A 72 7.72 13.93 -2.85
CA GLU A 72 8.34 12.74 -3.48
C GLU A 72 7.49 12.18 -4.63
N LEU A 73 6.16 12.14 -4.46
CA LEU A 73 5.22 11.75 -5.53
C LEU A 73 5.26 12.74 -6.71
N LEU A 74 5.29 14.05 -6.43
CA LEU A 74 5.39 15.08 -7.48
C LEU A 74 6.72 14.99 -8.24
N GLY A 75 7.83 14.80 -7.53
CA GLY A 75 9.12 14.56 -8.14
C GLY A 75 9.10 13.33 -9.04
N THR A 76 8.51 12.22 -8.57
CA THR A 76 8.37 10.99 -9.36
C THR A 76 7.58 11.23 -10.65
N ALA A 77 6.49 12.02 -10.58
CA ALA A 77 5.71 12.40 -11.75
C ALA A 77 6.57 13.14 -12.79
N GLU A 78 7.29 14.17 -12.34
CA GLU A 78 8.12 15.01 -13.21
C GLU A 78 9.30 14.24 -13.80
N GLY A 79 10.05 13.53 -12.97
CA GLY A 79 11.21 12.75 -13.40
C GLY A 79 10.84 11.64 -14.39
N SER A 80 9.66 11.04 -14.24
CA SER A 80 9.13 10.07 -15.20
C SER A 80 8.43 10.71 -16.40
N GLY A 81 8.20 12.02 -16.41
CA GLY A 81 7.50 12.75 -17.48
C GLY A 81 6.05 12.30 -17.68
N VAL A 82 5.38 11.91 -16.60
CA VAL A 82 3.96 11.49 -16.63
C VAL A 82 3.08 12.55 -15.96
N PRO A 83 1.81 12.70 -16.35
CA PRO A 83 0.93 13.66 -15.71
C PRO A 83 0.76 13.36 -14.21
N VAL A 84 0.83 14.40 -13.36
CA VAL A 84 0.65 14.27 -11.90
C VAL A 84 -0.66 13.55 -11.55
N LEU A 85 -1.74 13.80 -12.30
CA LEU A 85 -3.01 13.10 -12.09
C LEU A 85 -2.86 11.57 -12.17
N TYR A 86 -2.01 11.04 -13.05
CA TYR A 86 -1.82 9.59 -13.17
C TYR A 86 -1.12 9.02 -11.92
N MET A 87 -0.16 9.77 -11.36
CA MET A 87 0.50 9.41 -10.09
C MET A 87 -0.46 9.46 -8.92
N ILE A 88 -1.31 10.48 -8.85
CA ILE A 88 -2.37 10.59 -7.83
C ILE A 88 -3.29 9.37 -7.92
N LEU A 89 -3.84 9.08 -9.10
CA LEU A 89 -4.81 8.00 -9.27
C LEU A 89 -4.23 6.62 -8.93
N ILE A 90 -2.98 6.34 -9.31
CA ILE A 90 -2.39 5.02 -9.03
C ILE A 90 -2.02 4.85 -7.55
N ASN A 91 -1.59 5.92 -6.87
CA ASN A 91 -1.30 5.89 -5.44
C ASN A 91 -2.56 5.85 -4.56
N PHE A 92 -3.71 6.27 -5.10
CA PHE A 92 -5.01 6.19 -4.45
C PHE A 92 -5.94 5.13 -5.07
N ARG A 93 -5.40 4.17 -5.82
CA ARG A 93 -6.21 3.15 -6.52
C ARG A 93 -7.16 2.45 -5.54
N LYS A 94 -6.67 2.02 -4.38
CA LYS A 94 -7.47 1.28 -3.39
C LYS A 94 -8.50 2.17 -2.69
N GLU A 95 -8.23 3.47 -2.61
CA GLU A 95 -9.08 4.49 -1.99
C GLU A 95 -10.18 4.99 -2.93
N ILE A 96 -9.99 4.87 -4.26
CA ILE A 96 -10.95 5.32 -5.28
C ILE A 96 -11.87 4.17 -5.73
N LEU A 97 -11.33 2.96 -5.91
CA LEU A 97 -12.09 1.81 -6.43
C LEU A 97 -13.44 1.56 -5.72
N PRO A 98 -13.55 1.66 -4.38
CA PRO A 98 -14.82 1.45 -3.67
C PRO A 98 -15.93 2.44 -4.01
N PHE A 99 -15.59 3.58 -4.63
CA PHE A 99 -16.52 4.66 -4.96
C PHE A 99 -16.86 4.73 -6.44
N LEU A 100 -16.36 3.80 -7.25
CA LEU A 100 -16.70 3.74 -8.68
C LEU A 100 -18.20 3.39 -8.87
N PRO A 101 -18.90 4.05 -9.81
CA PRO A 101 -20.28 3.70 -10.10
C PRO A 101 -20.40 2.26 -10.61
N LYS A 102 -21.28 1.46 -9.99
CA LYS A 102 -21.48 0.04 -10.35
C LYS A 102 -21.91 -0.18 -11.80
N SER A 103 -22.45 0.84 -12.48
CA SER A 103 -22.83 0.79 -13.90
C SER A 103 -21.64 0.83 -14.88
N THR A 104 -20.49 1.37 -14.46
CA THR A 104 -19.24 1.31 -15.26
C THR A 104 -18.73 -0.12 -15.40
N ALA A 105 -19.21 -1.04 -14.56
CA ALA A 105 -18.89 -2.44 -14.62
C ALA A 105 -19.76 -3.28 -15.59
N ALA A 106 -20.86 -2.70 -16.11
CA ALA A 106 -21.85 -3.41 -16.93
C ALA A 106 -21.75 -3.09 -18.43
N ASN A 107 -21.06 -2.02 -18.82
CA ASN A 107 -20.92 -1.60 -20.22
C ASN A 107 -19.65 -2.12 -20.91
N SER A 108 -18.80 -2.86 -20.20
CA SER A 108 -17.77 -3.69 -20.82
C SER A 108 -18.31 -5.10 -20.97
N ASN A 109 -18.38 -5.64 -22.19
CA ASN A 109 -18.51 -7.08 -22.47
C ASN A 109 -17.34 -7.93 -21.92
N ALA A 110 -16.56 -7.36 -21.01
CA ALA A 110 -15.49 -8.00 -20.29
C ALA A 110 -15.96 -8.12 -18.84
N ASP A 111 -16.06 -9.37 -18.42
CA ASP A 111 -16.27 -9.80 -17.06
C ASP A 111 -15.49 -8.90 -16.09
N THR A 112 -16.20 -8.09 -15.30
CA THR A 112 -15.56 -7.15 -14.39
C THR A 112 -14.94 -7.82 -13.16
N SER A 113 -15.13 -9.13 -13.02
CA SER A 113 -14.33 -9.95 -12.12
C SER A 113 -12.89 -10.16 -12.62
N LEU A 114 -12.60 -10.03 -13.93
CA LEU A 114 -11.26 -10.25 -14.48
C LEU A 114 -10.29 -9.07 -14.23
N TYR A 115 -10.77 -7.84 -14.09
CA TYR A 115 -9.90 -6.66 -13.88
C TYR A 115 -9.78 -6.22 -12.43
N ASN A 116 -10.63 -6.77 -11.57
CA ASN A 116 -10.64 -6.54 -10.15
C ASN A 116 -10.09 -7.79 -9.44
N THR A 117 -8.94 -8.31 -9.90
CA THR A 117 -8.24 -9.38 -9.18
C THR A 117 -7.98 -8.87 -7.76
N PRO A 118 -8.58 -9.50 -6.72
CA PRO A 118 -8.22 -9.21 -5.35
C PRO A 118 -6.71 -9.39 -5.22
N ASP A 119 -6.04 -8.51 -4.47
CA ASP A 119 -4.71 -8.85 -3.98
C ASP A 119 -4.95 -10.02 -3.02
N ASP A 120 -4.31 -11.16 -3.26
CA ASP A 120 -4.48 -12.41 -2.50
C ASP A 120 -3.21 -12.77 -1.68
N CYS A 121 -2.46 -11.73 -1.28
CA CYS A 121 -1.26 -11.82 -0.45
C CYS A 121 -1.49 -12.63 0.83
N SER A 122 -0.46 -13.33 1.25
CA SER A 122 -0.44 -14.17 2.44
C SER A 122 0.86 -13.99 3.21
N ASP A 123 0.75 -14.03 4.53
CA ASP A 123 1.86 -14.00 5.46
C ASP A 123 1.87 -15.23 6.37
N VAL A 124 3.07 -15.71 6.66
CA VAL A 124 3.33 -16.68 7.74
C VAL A 124 4.32 -16.05 8.71
N LEU A 125 3.89 -15.91 9.96
CA LEU A 125 4.66 -15.31 11.05
C LEU A 125 4.96 -16.39 12.10
N VAL A 126 6.23 -16.53 12.46
CA VAL A 126 6.69 -17.50 13.46
C VAL A 126 7.59 -16.79 14.45
N VAL A 127 7.24 -16.86 15.73
CA VAL A 127 8.05 -16.33 16.83
C VAL A 127 8.35 -17.45 17.82
N SER A 128 9.60 -17.56 18.23
CA SER A 128 10.05 -18.44 19.32
C SER A 128 11.19 -17.79 20.09
N ASP A 129 11.61 -18.43 21.19
CA ASP A 129 12.73 -17.95 22.02
C ASP A 129 14.05 -17.77 21.24
N SER A 130 14.21 -18.46 20.10
CA SER A 130 15.41 -18.44 19.27
C SER A 130 15.25 -17.72 17.92
N MET A 131 14.03 -17.50 17.42
CA MET A 131 13.81 -16.98 16.06
C MET A 131 12.54 -16.13 15.92
N ALA A 132 12.58 -15.18 14.98
CA ALA A 132 11.41 -14.52 14.45
C ALA A 132 11.50 -14.53 12.92
N ILE A 133 10.48 -15.07 12.25
CA ILE A 133 10.38 -15.14 10.80
C ILE A 133 9.06 -14.53 10.37
N ALA A 134 9.12 -13.66 9.36
CA ALA A 134 7.98 -13.25 8.57
C ALA A 134 8.25 -13.62 7.11
N ALA A 135 7.35 -14.40 6.53
CA ALA A 135 7.38 -14.74 5.11
C ALA A 135 6.11 -14.18 4.46
N HIS A 136 6.26 -13.54 3.31
CA HIS A 136 5.20 -12.84 2.59
C HIS A 136 5.27 -13.19 1.10
N ASN A 137 4.15 -13.54 0.48
CA ASN A 137 3.99 -13.49 -0.97
C ASN A 137 3.21 -12.23 -1.35
N GLU A 138 3.62 -11.60 -2.44
CA GLU A 138 2.90 -10.45 -2.98
C GLU A 138 2.17 -10.87 -4.26
N ASP A 139 0.84 -10.90 -4.18
CA ASP A 139 -0.06 -11.18 -5.29
C ASP A 139 -0.75 -9.89 -5.71
N ALA A 140 -0.64 -9.53 -6.98
CA ALA A 140 -1.14 -8.26 -7.47
C ALA A 140 -1.59 -8.32 -8.92
N ASN A 141 -2.18 -7.21 -9.39
CA ASN A 141 -2.72 -7.10 -10.74
C ASN A 141 -1.65 -7.42 -11.81
N VAL A 142 -2.05 -8.10 -12.90
CA VAL A 142 -1.16 -8.46 -14.02
C VAL A 142 -0.39 -7.28 -14.62
N ALA A 143 -0.94 -6.06 -14.52
CA ALA A 143 -0.25 -4.83 -14.91
C ALA A 143 1.07 -4.58 -14.17
N LEU A 144 1.33 -5.29 -13.07
CA LEU A 144 2.56 -5.18 -12.29
C LEU A 144 3.66 -6.15 -12.71
N VAL A 145 3.36 -7.14 -13.58
CA VAL A 145 4.37 -8.04 -14.13
C VAL A 145 5.41 -7.22 -14.90
N GLY A 146 6.66 -7.23 -14.42
CA GLY A 146 7.77 -6.46 -14.99
C GLY A 146 7.81 -4.96 -14.60
N HIS A 147 6.82 -4.48 -13.85
CA HIS A 147 6.65 -3.08 -13.43
C HIS A 147 6.88 -2.87 -11.92
N THR A 148 7.83 -3.60 -11.35
CA THR A 148 8.23 -3.49 -9.95
C THR A 148 9.74 -3.30 -9.83
N TYR A 149 10.18 -2.65 -8.76
CA TYR A 149 11.60 -2.41 -8.44
C TYR A 149 11.80 -2.27 -6.92
N ILE A 150 13.06 -2.29 -6.49
CA ILE A 150 13.46 -1.99 -5.12
C ILE A 150 14.08 -0.59 -5.06
N ILE A 151 13.69 0.20 -4.06
CA ILE A 151 14.42 1.41 -3.67
C ILE A 151 15.20 1.12 -2.39
N LYS A 152 16.50 1.38 -2.42
CA LYS A 152 17.36 1.48 -1.24
C LYS A 152 17.78 2.93 -1.07
N ALA A 153 17.15 3.63 -0.14
CA ALA A 153 17.39 5.06 0.06
C ALA A 153 18.18 5.32 1.33
N THR A 154 19.05 6.33 1.31
CA THR A 154 19.64 6.94 2.51
C THR A 154 19.10 8.36 2.64
N LEU A 155 18.57 8.70 3.82
CA LEU A 155 18.01 10.01 4.12
C LEU A 155 19.06 10.95 4.74
N PRO A 156 18.86 12.28 4.70
CA PRO A 156 19.80 13.24 5.27
C PRO A 156 20.12 13.06 6.76
N ASN A 157 19.21 12.46 7.54
CA ASN A 157 19.41 12.13 8.95
C ASN A 157 20.20 10.83 9.17
N GLY A 158 20.70 10.19 8.11
CA GLY A 158 21.45 8.94 8.16
C GLY A 158 20.59 7.67 8.19
N LEU A 159 19.26 7.78 8.32
CA LEU A 159 18.37 6.63 8.22
C LEU A 159 18.39 6.07 6.80
N SER A 160 18.59 4.77 6.64
CA SER A 160 18.44 4.10 5.35
C SER A 160 17.28 3.12 5.37
N PHE A 161 16.56 2.99 4.26
CA PHE A 161 15.50 2.00 4.10
C PHE A 161 15.60 1.26 2.78
N VAL A 162 14.98 0.08 2.73
CA VAL A 162 14.75 -0.71 1.53
C VAL A 162 13.25 -0.94 1.41
N GLY A 163 12.66 -0.62 0.26
CA GLY A 163 11.24 -0.80 0.00
C GLY A 163 11.00 -1.46 -1.35
N TYR A 164 10.11 -2.45 -1.38
CA TYR A 164 9.55 -2.97 -2.62
C TYR A 164 8.49 -2.01 -3.17
N THR A 165 8.56 -1.70 -4.46
CA THR A 165 7.80 -0.59 -5.05
C THR A 165 7.21 -0.96 -6.40
N TYR A 166 5.92 -0.65 -6.55
CA TYR A 166 5.21 -0.65 -7.83
C TYR A 166 5.54 0.61 -8.61
N ALA A 167 5.80 0.46 -9.92
CA ALA A 167 6.27 1.58 -10.72
C ALA A 167 5.26 2.75 -10.71
N GLY A 168 5.66 3.90 -10.17
CA GLY A 168 4.81 5.08 -10.03
C GLY A 168 4.05 5.18 -8.71
N GLU A 169 4.21 4.22 -7.80
CA GLU A 169 3.75 4.32 -6.41
C GLU A 169 4.89 4.72 -5.46
N LEU A 170 4.53 5.32 -4.33
CA LEU A 170 5.48 5.57 -3.24
C LEU A 170 5.99 4.25 -2.66
N PRO A 171 7.28 4.16 -2.26
CA PRO A 171 7.79 3.03 -1.50
C PRO A 171 7.11 2.95 -0.12
N SER A 172 6.73 1.81 0.46
CA SER A 172 6.57 0.49 -0.14
C SER A 172 5.09 0.18 -0.37
N CYS A 173 4.79 -0.69 -1.32
CA CYS A 173 3.44 -1.19 -1.57
C CYS A 173 3.17 -2.60 -1.02
N ALA A 174 4.18 -3.28 -0.47
CA ALA A 174 4.09 -4.68 0.00
C ALA A 174 4.94 -4.93 1.25
N PHE A 175 6.25 -4.70 1.16
CA PHE A 175 7.19 -4.91 2.27
C PHE A 175 8.39 -3.98 2.23
N GLY A 176 8.96 -3.72 3.40
CA GLY A 176 10.20 -2.97 3.50
C GLY A 176 10.85 -3.05 4.87
N PHE A 177 12.05 -2.50 4.98
CA PHE A 177 12.82 -2.49 6.22
C PHE A 177 13.78 -1.31 6.27
N ASN A 178 14.28 -0.98 7.45
CA ASN A 178 15.18 0.14 7.65
C ASN A 178 16.37 -0.15 8.58
N SER A 179 17.29 0.81 8.66
CA SER A 179 18.52 0.72 9.44
C SER A 179 18.30 0.71 10.95
N ASN A 180 17.08 0.95 11.45
CA ASN A 180 16.74 0.80 12.87
C ASN A 180 16.39 -0.65 13.23
N GLY A 181 16.51 -1.59 12.30
CA GLY A 181 16.15 -2.99 12.53
C GLY A 181 14.65 -3.23 12.57
N LEU A 182 13.87 -2.36 11.92
CA LEU A 182 12.44 -2.57 11.69
C LEU A 182 12.21 -3.08 10.28
N ALA A 183 11.29 -4.03 10.15
CA ALA A 183 10.74 -4.47 8.88
C ALA A 183 9.21 -4.49 8.98
N PHE A 184 8.54 -4.45 7.83
CA PHE A 184 7.12 -4.68 7.76
C PHE A 184 6.71 -5.38 6.46
N THR A 185 5.59 -6.09 6.53
CA THR A 185 4.81 -6.57 5.38
C THR A 185 3.39 -6.05 5.53
N LEU A 186 2.61 -6.03 4.44
CA LEU A 186 1.22 -5.56 4.49
C LEU A 186 0.31 -6.32 3.52
N ASN A 187 -0.94 -6.52 3.96
CA ASN A 187 -2.01 -7.08 3.14
C ASN A 187 -3.17 -6.09 3.07
N SER A 188 -3.76 -5.94 1.89
CA SER A 188 -5.07 -5.29 1.75
C SER A 188 -6.13 -6.14 2.46
N VAL A 189 -6.93 -5.56 3.36
CA VAL A 189 -8.09 -6.23 3.99
C VAL A 189 -9.35 -5.39 3.74
N PRO A 190 -10.05 -5.61 2.61
CA PRO A 190 -11.12 -4.72 2.19
C PRO A 190 -12.35 -4.87 3.10
N PRO A 191 -12.76 -3.79 3.82
CA PRO A 191 -14.03 -3.79 4.52
C PRO A 191 -15.19 -3.65 3.52
N SER A 192 -16.43 -3.80 3.96
CA SER A 192 -17.62 -3.52 3.14
C SER A 192 -17.65 -2.04 2.73
N GLU A 193 -18.31 -1.71 1.61
CA GLU A 193 -18.41 -0.31 1.15
C GLU A 193 -18.99 0.64 2.23
N ALA A 194 -19.90 0.14 3.07
CA ALA A 194 -20.52 0.91 4.15
C ALA A 194 -19.56 1.29 5.30
N GLU A 195 -18.43 0.61 5.38
CA GLU A 195 -17.41 0.80 6.40
C GLU A 195 -16.33 1.81 5.98
N ILE A 196 -16.28 2.16 4.70
CA ILE A 196 -15.22 3.00 4.10
C ILE A 196 -15.60 4.48 4.20
N VAL A 197 -14.68 5.29 4.74
CA VAL A 197 -14.79 6.75 4.72
C VAL A 197 -14.03 7.31 3.53
N ALA A 198 -14.71 8.11 2.72
CA ALA A 198 -14.13 8.80 1.57
C ALA A 198 -13.05 9.81 2.00
N GLY A 199 -11.97 9.89 1.24
CA GLY A 199 -10.98 10.95 1.40
C GLY A 199 -10.03 10.78 2.59
N GLY A 200 -9.96 9.61 3.22
CA GLY A 200 -8.98 9.36 4.29
C GLY A 200 -7.53 9.31 3.78
N ILE A 201 -6.61 8.92 4.64
CA ILE A 201 -5.20 8.76 4.25
C ILE A 201 -5.01 7.48 3.43
N GLY A 202 -4.25 7.60 2.35
CA GLY A 202 -3.97 6.49 1.44
C GLY A 202 -2.88 5.56 1.98
N ARG A 203 -3.02 4.26 1.70
CA ARG A 203 -2.11 3.23 2.24
C ARG A 203 -0.64 3.49 1.91
N ASN A 204 -0.37 3.96 0.68
CA ASN A 204 0.99 4.16 0.18
C ASN A 204 1.75 5.24 0.94
N PHE A 205 1.04 6.23 1.48
CA PHE A 205 1.64 7.27 2.31
C PHE A 205 2.00 6.73 3.70
N ILE A 206 1.17 5.86 4.26
CA ILE A 206 1.39 5.24 5.57
C ILE A 206 2.55 4.25 5.49
N SER A 207 2.57 3.38 4.48
CA SER A 207 3.67 2.45 4.28
C SER A 207 4.98 3.16 3.96
N ARG A 208 4.95 4.31 3.28
CA ARG A 208 6.14 5.17 3.12
C ARG A 208 6.64 5.71 4.46
N ASP A 209 5.73 6.15 5.33
CA ASP A 209 6.05 6.63 6.67
C ASP A 209 6.64 5.54 7.57
N LEU A 210 6.17 4.30 7.42
CA LEU A 210 6.69 3.14 8.17
C LEU A 210 8.15 2.83 7.88
N LEU A 211 8.64 3.10 6.67
CA LEU A 211 10.05 2.94 6.32
C LEU A 211 10.98 3.86 7.14
N GLU A 212 10.45 4.92 7.75
CA GLU A 212 11.20 5.87 8.57
C GLU A 212 10.96 5.69 10.08
N ALA A 213 10.23 4.64 10.48
CA ALA A 213 9.99 4.35 11.88
C ALA A 213 11.29 4.06 12.66
N THR A 214 11.33 4.51 13.91
CA THR A 214 12.50 4.43 14.80
C THR A 214 12.41 3.30 15.82
N SER A 215 11.19 2.84 16.11
CA SER A 215 10.92 1.67 16.94
C SER A 215 9.61 1.00 16.50
N ILE A 216 9.32 -0.17 17.06
CA ILE A 216 8.04 -0.85 16.79
C ILE A 216 6.85 -0.04 17.35
N ASP A 217 7.07 0.68 18.45
CA ASP A 217 6.06 1.54 19.08
C ASP A 217 5.83 2.82 18.24
N ASP A 218 6.88 3.37 17.64
CA ASP A 218 6.78 4.48 16.68
C ASP A 218 6.02 4.02 15.42
N ALA A 219 6.35 2.86 14.86
CA ALA A 219 5.61 2.27 13.75
C ALA A 219 4.12 2.07 14.07
N LEU A 220 3.80 1.55 15.26
CA LEU A 220 2.43 1.39 15.72
C LEU A 220 1.72 2.75 15.87
N SER A 221 2.39 3.76 16.44
CA SER A 221 1.85 5.11 16.61
C SER A 221 1.55 5.78 15.26
N LYS A 222 2.45 5.62 14.27
CA LYS A 222 2.25 6.08 12.89
C LYS A 222 0.98 5.48 12.29
N ILE A 223 0.77 4.18 12.43
CA ILE A 223 -0.45 3.50 11.96
C ILE A 223 -1.69 4.03 12.70
N GLN A 224 -1.65 4.12 14.03
CA GLN A 224 -2.81 4.54 14.83
C GLN A 224 -3.23 6.00 14.56
N SER A 225 -2.28 6.88 14.26
CA SER A 225 -2.55 8.29 13.97
C SER A 225 -2.91 8.60 12.51
N SER A 226 -2.93 7.58 11.66
CA SER A 226 -2.98 7.77 10.21
C SER A 226 -4.37 8.09 9.64
N GLU A 227 -5.46 7.77 10.32
CA GLU A 227 -6.83 7.99 9.79
C GLU A 227 -7.03 7.34 8.41
N VAL A 228 -6.72 6.04 8.30
CA VAL A 228 -6.75 5.27 7.05
C VAL A 228 -8.08 5.40 6.31
N SER A 229 -8.02 5.54 4.98
CA SER A 229 -9.22 5.54 4.14
C SER A 229 -9.81 4.14 3.99
N VAL A 230 -8.96 3.12 3.79
CA VAL A 230 -9.34 1.73 3.51
C VAL A 230 -8.54 0.76 4.37
N GLY A 231 -9.07 -0.46 4.51
CA GLY A 231 -8.57 -1.45 5.44
C GLY A 231 -7.27 -2.14 5.06
N HIS A 232 -6.34 -2.23 6.03
CA HIS A 232 -5.03 -2.88 5.86
C HIS A 232 -4.61 -3.66 7.10
N SER A 233 -3.90 -4.76 6.87
CA SER A 233 -3.17 -5.53 7.87
C SER A 233 -1.68 -5.26 7.68
N TYR A 234 -1.00 -4.88 8.76
CA TYR A 234 0.44 -4.63 8.78
C TYR A 234 1.09 -5.62 9.74
N ASN A 235 2.13 -6.31 9.29
CA ASN A 235 3.00 -7.06 10.19
C ASN A 235 4.21 -6.20 10.49
N LEU A 236 4.35 -5.73 11.71
CA LEU A 236 5.51 -4.97 12.19
C LEU A 236 6.51 -5.93 12.83
N ILE A 237 7.73 -5.96 12.32
CA ILE A 237 8.81 -6.84 12.78
C ILE A 237 9.93 -5.99 13.38
N ASN A 238 10.31 -6.30 14.61
CA ASN A 238 11.52 -5.76 15.23
C ASN A 238 12.58 -6.85 15.30
N ILE A 239 13.65 -6.69 14.52
CA ILE A 239 14.72 -7.69 14.38
C ILE A 239 15.49 -7.84 15.70
N GLY A 240 15.77 -6.74 16.39
CA GLY A 240 16.57 -6.75 17.63
C GLY A 240 15.87 -7.45 18.80
N THR A 241 14.57 -7.21 18.95
CA THR A 241 13.76 -7.82 20.03
C THR A 241 13.07 -9.12 19.63
N ARG A 242 13.07 -9.46 18.33
CA ARG A 242 12.37 -10.62 17.75
C ARG A 242 10.86 -10.60 18.02
N ARG A 243 10.28 -9.39 18.14
CA ARG A 243 8.84 -9.17 18.30
C ARG A 243 8.19 -8.97 16.94
N ILE A 244 7.00 -9.54 16.77
CA ILE A 244 6.14 -9.32 15.61
C ILE A 244 4.75 -8.91 16.10
N LEU A 245 4.24 -7.78 15.59
CA LEU A 245 2.87 -7.34 15.80
C LEU A 245 2.10 -7.41 14.47
N ASN A 246 0.96 -8.08 14.45
CA ASN A 246 -0.04 -7.90 13.39
C ASN A 246 -1.00 -6.76 13.79
N VAL A 247 -1.21 -5.81 12.89
CA VAL A 247 -2.01 -4.61 13.13
C VAL A 247 -3.05 -4.48 12.02
N GLU A 248 -4.31 -4.69 12.37
CA GLU A 248 -5.44 -4.52 11.46
C GLU A 248 -6.04 -3.13 11.63
N THR A 249 -6.31 -2.46 10.51
CA THR A 249 -6.84 -1.10 10.46
C THR A 249 -8.06 -1.01 9.55
N ALA A 250 -8.99 -0.13 9.89
CA ALA A 250 -10.11 0.26 9.06
C ALA A 250 -10.42 1.75 9.25
N SER A 251 -11.23 2.32 8.35
CA SER A 251 -11.67 3.71 8.46
C SER A 251 -12.33 4.01 9.82
N ARG A 252 -12.45 5.30 10.15
CA ARG A 252 -12.94 5.79 11.45
C ARG A 252 -12.02 5.44 12.63
N ASN A 253 -10.70 5.48 12.41
CA ASN A 253 -9.66 5.26 13.43
C ASN A 253 -9.81 3.92 14.17
N ARG A 254 -10.26 2.89 13.46
CA ARG A 254 -10.39 1.54 14.00
C ARG A 254 -9.09 0.79 13.81
N VAL A 255 -8.51 0.34 14.91
CA VAL A 255 -7.25 -0.40 14.93
C VAL A 255 -7.38 -1.56 15.91
N SER A 256 -6.89 -2.73 15.53
CA SER A 256 -6.70 -3.87 16.41
C SER A 256 -5.24 -4.29 16.32
N VAL A 257 -4.66 -4.73 17.43
CA VAL A 257 -3.25 -5.13 17.53
C VAL A 257 -3.18 -6.52 18.12
N HIS A 258 -2.44 -7.41 17.47
CA HIS A 258 -2.19 -8.78 17.90
C HIS A 258 -0.68 -9.03 17.94
N GLU A 259 -0.13 -9.36 19.11
CA GLU A 259 1.27 -9.77 19.23
C GLU A 259 1.39 -11.26 18.93
N VAL A 260 2.26 -11.61 17.98
CA VAL A 260 2.48 -13.00 17.56
C VAL A 260 3.27 -13.73 18.65
N GLY A 261 2.65 -14.75 19.23
CA GLY A 261 3.26 -15.60 20.25
C GLY A 261 3.88 -16.88 19.68
N ALA A 262 3.97 -17.92 20.53
CA ALA A 262 4.57 -19.21 20.17
C ALA A 262 3.79 -19.99 19.10
N THR A 263 2.49 -19.72 18.95
CA THR A 263 1.67 -20.31 17.89
C THR A 263 1.90 -19.53 16.59
N PRO A 264 2.32 -20.18 15.48
CA PRO A 264 2.43 -19.52 14.19
C PRO A 264 1.14 -18.79 13.80
N PHE A 265 1.30 -17.60 13.25
CA PHE A 265 0.19 -16.77 12.80
C PHE A 265 0.17 -16.70 11.28
N PHE A 266 -0.99 -16.95 10.69
CA PHE A 266 -1.23 -16.83 9.26
C PHE A 266 -2.16 -15.64 9.02
N HIS A 267 -1.80 -14.77 8.09
CA HIS A 267 -2.63 -13.63 7.69
C HIS A 267 -2.78 -13.61 6.17
N ALA A 268 -3.93 -13.16 5.67
CA ALA A 268 -4.18 -12.96 4.25
C ALA A 268 -5.12 -11.76 4.09
N ASN A 269 -5.91 -11.66 3.04
CA ASN A 269 -6.74 -10.47 2.78
C ASN A 269 -8.11 -10.50 3.48
N MET A 270 -8.15 -10.94 4.74
CA MET A 270 -9.33 -10.90 5.60
C MET A 270 -8.95 -10.43 7.01
N TYR A 271 -9.84 -9.68 7.65
CA TYR A 271 -9.70 -9.35 9.06
C TYR A 271 -9.89 -10.60 9.92
N LEU A 272 -8.99 -10.80 10.87
CA LEU A 272 -8.97 -11.91 11.82
C LEU A 272 -9.34 -11.45 13.24
N HIS A 273 -8.97 -10.22 13.63
CA HIS A 273 -9.12 -9.76 15.01
C HIS A 273 -9.71 -8.35 15.15
N LEU A 274 -9.78 -7.55 14.09
CA LEU A 274 -10.58 -6.34 14.03
C LEU A 274 -12.01 -6.66 13.56
N GLN A 275 -13.00 -6.30 14.37
CA GLN A 275 -14.42 -6.54 14.06
C GLN A 275 -14.97 -5.45 13.14
N VAL A 276 -14.96 -5.71 11.84
CA VAL A 276 -15.46 -4.83 10.78
C VAL A 276 -16.23 -5.67 9.77
N GLU A 277 -17.33 -5.16 9.22
CA GLU A 277 -18.00 -5.85 8.13
C GLU A 277 -17.07 -5.91 6.91
N GLN A 278 -16.84 -7.10 6.36
CA GLN A 278 -15.86 -7.30 5.29
C GLN A 278 -16.53 -7.49 3.93
N ALA A 279 -15.85 -7.10 2.85
CA ALA A 279 -16.32 -7.45 1.51
C ALA A 279 -16.37 -8.98 1.37
N ARG A 280 -17.53 -9.53 1.01
CA ARG A 280 -17.68 -10.98 0.84
C ARG A 280 -16.85 -11.45 -0.35
N LYS A 281 -15.80 -12.25 -0.11
CA LYS A 281 -15.15 -13.01 -1.18
C LYS A 281 -16.10 -14.13 -1.61
N SER A 282 -16.56 -14.11 -2.86
CA SER A 282 -17.23 -15.26 -3.49
C SER A 282 -16.19 -16.32 -3.86
N SER A 283 -15.48 -16.88 -2.88
CA SER A 283 -14.70 -18.13 -2.95
C SER A 283 -13.82 -18.28 -1.70
N CYS A 284 -14.44 -18.72 -0.61
CA CYS A 284 -13.83 -19.76 0.18
C CYS A 284 -15.00 -20.54 0.78
N ALA A 285 -15.28 -21.71 0.19
CA ALA A 285 -16.14 -22.67 0.85
C ALA A 285 -15.49 -22.97 2.19
N THR A 286 -16.06 -22.39 3.25
CA THR A 286 -15.81 -22.84 4.62
C THR A 286 -16.51 -24.20 4.76
N GLU A 287 -15.94 -25.22 4.13
CA GLU A 287 -16.11 -26.57 4.66
C GLU A 287 -15.42 -26.57 6.01
N LYS A 288 -16.26 -26.54 7.05
CA LYS A 288 -15.91 -26.77 8.43
C LYS A 288 -14.92 -27.93 8.52
N ILE A 289 -13.65 -27.64 8.73
CA ILE A 289 -12.75 -28.62 9.34
C ILE A 289 -13.16 -28.66 10.81
N LYS A 290 -14.18 -29.47 11.11
CA LYS A 290 -14.39 -30.00 12.45
C LYS A 290 -13.17 -30.86 12.76
N ARG A 291 -12.33 -30.42 13.69
CA ARG A 291 -11.57 -31.34 14.53
C ARG A 291 -12.46 -31.75 15.69
#